data_AF-A0A9D6THH6-F1
#
_entry.id   AF-A0A9D6THH6-F1
#
_cell.length_a   1.000
_cell.length_b   1.000
_cell.length_c   1.000
_cell.angle_alpha   90.00
_cell.angle_beta   90.00
_cell.angle_gamma   90.00
#
_symmetry.space_group_name_H-M   'P 1'
#
loop_
_entity.id
_entity.type
_entity.pdbx_description
1 polymer ?
#
loop_
_entity_poly.entity_id
_entity_poly.type
_entity_poly.pdbx_seq_one_letter_code
_entity_poly.pdbx_strand_id
1 'polypeptide(L)'
;MTFGREIDQAASFAMMDHARARGITIFDTAAVYAGGASERVVGAWLASRRPDPGALMVATKLLPRQAPGGRAAGLPFRSAARASENLFSRGGLSPAGATRSRRRPRRPASD
;
A
#
# COMPACT_ATOMS: atom_id res chain seq x y z
N MET A 1 16.76 3.28 -0.20
CA MET A 1 15.34 3.43 0.20
C MET A 1 15.30 4.49 1.26
N THR A 2 14.44 5.49 1.10
CA THR A 2 14.47 6.72 1.90
C THR A 2 13.65 6.59 3.19
N PHE A 3 12.35 6.31 3.10
CA PHE A 3 11.49 6.12 4.27
C PHE A 3 11.92 4.93 5.14
N GLY A 4 12.16 5.20 6.42
CA GLY A 4 12.49 4.18 7.42
C GLY A 4 13.91 3.61 7.30
N ARG A 5 14.79 4.24 6.49
CA ARG A 5 16.22 3.90 6.44
C ARG A 5 17.11 5.15 6.40
N GLU A 6 16.88 6.06 5.46
CA GLU A 6 17.69 7.30 5.34
C GLU A 6 17.12 8.42 6.20
N ILE A 7 15.80 8.46 6.34
CA ILE A 7 15.10 9.47 7.15
C ILE A 7 14.13 8.82 8.12
N ASP A 8 13.93 9.50 9.26
CA ASP A 8 12.99 9.08 10.29
C ASP A 8 11.53 9.33 9.88
N GLN A 9 10.59 8.95 10.75
CA GLN A 9 9.16 9.11 10.49
C GLN A 9 8.73 10.57 10.35
N ALA A 10 9.27 11.47 11.17
CA ALA A 10 8.88 12.88 11.17
C ALA A 10 9.29 13.56 9.86
N ALA A 11 10.52 13.34 9.42
CA ALA A 11 11.03 13.80 8.12
C ALA A 11 10.27 13.14 6.96
N SER A 12 9.93 11.85 7.07
CA SER A 12 9.11 11.17 6.06
C SER A 12 7.73 11.80 5.91
N PHE A 13 7.09 12.13 7.04
CA PHE A 13 5.78 12.78 7.06
C PHE A 13 5.85 14.17 6.44
N ALA A 14 6.84 14.98 6.81
CA ALA A 14 7.05 16.29 6.21
C ALA A 14 7.23 16.21 4.69
N MET A 15 7.98 15.21 4.20
CA MET A 15 8.15 15.01 2.76
C MET A 15 6.84 14.60 2.06
N MET A 16 6.04 13.71 2.65
CA MET A 16 4.73 13.33 2.10
C MET A 16 3.72 14.49 2.12
N ASP A 17 3.69 15.27 3.20
CA ASP A 17 2.85 16.47 3.31
C ASP A 17 3.24 17.50 2.24
N HIS A 18 4.55 17.74 2.06
CA HIS A 18 5.08 18.64 1.03
C HIS A 18 4.76 18.18 -0.40
N ALA A 19 4.87 16.87 -0.67
CA ALA A 19 4.49 16.27 -1.94
C ALA A 19 2.99 16.47 -2.19
N ARG A 20 2.14 16.25 -1.17
CA ARG A 20 0.70 16.33 -1.31
C ARG A 20 0.20 17.77 -1.53
N ALA A 21 0.85 18.75 -0.90
CA ALA A 21 0.62 20.18 -1.13
C ALA A 21 0.96 20.61 -2.58
N ARG A 22 1.79 19.85 -3.30
CA ARG A 22 2.12 20.06 -4.71
C ARG A 22 1.28 19.24 -5.68
N GLY A 23 0.22 18.59 -5.19
CA GLY A 23 -0.70 17.83 -6.03
C GLY A 23 -0.23 16.42 -6.39
N ILE A 24 0.80 15.87 -5.75
CA ILE A 24 1.15 14.45 -5.92
C ILE A 24 0.06 13.58 -5.29
N THR A 25 -0.54 12.70 -6.09
CA THR A 25 -1.68 11.83 -5.68
C THR A 25 -1.35 10.34 -5.69
N ILE A 26 -0.10 9.96 -5.89
CA ILE A 26 0.33 8.57 -5.84
C ILE A 26 1.55 8.40 -4.93
N PHE A 27 1.48 7.44 -4.02
CA PHE A 27 2.62 6.97 -3.25
C PHE A 27 2.92 5.52 -3.56
N ASP A 28 4.20 5.23 -3.78
CA ASP A 28 4.69 3.91 -4.13
C ASP A 28 5.57 3.37 -3.00
N THR A 29 5.39 2.09 -2.67
CA THR A 29 6.14 1.40 -1.62
C THR A 29 6.34 -0.08 -1.98
N ALA A 30 6.93 -0.86 -1.08
CA ALA A 30 7.06 -2.31 -1.22
C ALA A 30 7.27 -2.98 0.14
N ALA A 31 6.85 -4.24 0.25
CA ALA A 31 7.04 -5.05 1.45
C ALA A 31 8.51 -5.21 1.86
N VAL A 32 9.42 -5.15 0.87
CA VAL A 32 10.87 -5.29 1.09
C VAL A 32 11.59 -3.97 1.35
N TYR A 33 10.96 -2.82 1.07
CA TYR A 33 11.59 -1.51 1.20
C TYR A 33 11.92 -1.21 2.67
N ALA A 34 13.23 -1.10 2.95
CA ALA A 34 13.77 -0.97 4.30
C ALA A 34 13.23 -2.05 5.27
N GLY A 35 13.10 -3.30 4.81
CA GLY A 35 12.55 -4.39 5.63
C GLY A 35 11.10 -4.14 6.07
N GLY A 36 10.30 -3.49 5.23
CA GLY A 36 8.91 -3.14 5.49
C GLY A 36 8.72 -1.84 6.28
N ALA A 37 9.79 -1.11 6.61
CA ALA A 37 9.67 0.18 7.30
C ALA A 37 8.96 1.23 6.44
N SER A 38 9.16 1.20 5.11
CA SER A 38 8.48 2.12 4.18
C SER A 38 6.96 1.99 4.25
N GLU A 39 6.41 0.76 4.21
CA GLU A 39 4.97 0.54 4.33
C GLU A 39 4.41 1.00 5.68
N ARG A 40 5.16 0.78 6.77
CA ARG A 40 4.75 1.26 8.10
C ARG A 40 4.66 2.78 8.16
N VAL A 41 5.63 3.48 7.55
CA VAL A 41 5.64 4.95 7.47
C VAL A 41 4.46 5.47 6.64
N VAL A 42 4.22 4.90 5.45
CA VAL A 42 3.09 5.29 4.59
C VAL A 42 1.75 5.02 5.30
N GLY A 43 1.60 3.85 5.93
CA GLY A 43 0.39 3.50 6.70
C GLY A 43 0.14 4.43 7.89
N ALA A 44 1.18 4.79 8.64
CA ALA A 44 1.08 5.73 9.76
C ALA A 44 0.70 7.14 9.28
N TRP A 45 1.24 7.59 8.14
CA TRP A 45 0.88 8.87 7.56
C TRP A 45 -0.59 8.90 7.11
N LEU A 46 -1.07 7.86 6.43
CA LEU A 46 -2.48 7.73 6.04
C LEU A 46 -3.42 7.79 7.25
N ALA A 47 -3.11 7.04 8.31
CA ALA A 47 -3.91 7.02 9.53
C ALA A 47 -3.96 8.39 10.23
N SER A 48 -2.87 9.15 10.13
CA SER A 48 -2.73 10.46 10.74
C SER A 48 -3.38 11.59 9.93
N ARG A 49 -3.18 11.61 8.60
CA ARG A 49 -3.64 12.71 7.73
C ARG A 49 -5.05 12.49 7.20
N ARG A 50 -5.48 11.23 7.10
CA ARG A 50 -6.82 10.82 6.64
C ARG A 50 -7.25 11.56 5.37
N PRO A 51 -6.47 11.48 4.28
CA PRO A 51 -6.86 12.11 3.03
C PRO A 51 -8.24 11.62 2.57
N ASP A 52 -8.96 12.47 1.84
CA ASP A 52 -10.28 12.12 1.34
C ASP A 52 -10.25 10.81 0.53
N PRO A 53 -11.28 9.96 0.66
CA PRO A 53 -11.37 8.74 -0.12
C PRO A 53 -11.21 9.00 -1.63
N GLY A 54 -10.28 8.31 -2.28
CA GLY A 54 -9.99 8.47 -3.70
C GLY A 54 -9.05 9.63 -4.06
N ALA A 55 -8.68 10.49 -3.10
CA ALA A 55 -7.74 11.58 -3.35
C ALA A 55 -6.28 11.10 -3.45
N LEU A 56 -5.98 9.87 -3.10
CA LEU A 56 -4.64 9.31 -3.09
C LEU A 56 -4.65 7.82 -3.46
N MET A 57 -3.74 7.42 -4.35
CA MET A 57 -3.46 6.02 -4.68
C MET A 57 -2.19 5.57 -3.95
N VAL A 58 -2.23 4.37 -3.36
CA VAL A 58 -1.03 3.73 -2.82
C VAL A 58 -0.76 2.43 -3.56
N ALA A 59 0.42 2.33 -4.17
CA ALA A 59 0.91 1.13 -4.83
C ALA A 59 1.92 0.41 -3.93
N THR A 60 1.80 -0.91 -3.78
CA THR A 60 2.81 -1.73 -3.09
C THR A 60 3.23 -2.92 -3.94
N LYS A 61 4.50 -3.30 -3.82
CA LYS A 61 5.12 -4.41 -4.54
C LYS A 61 5.33 -5.58 -3.60
N LEU A 62 4.84 -6.73 -4.02
CA LEU A 62 4.92 -8.00 -3.31
C LEU A 62 6.01 -8.87 -3.94
N LEU A 63 7.26 -8.39 -3.95
CA LEU A 63 8.39 -9.23 -4.33
C LEU A 63 8.80 -10.11 -3.14
N PRO A 64 9.24 -11.37 -3.37
CA PRO A 64 9.75 -12.21 -2.30
C PRO A 64 10.97 -11.55 -1.66
N ARG A 65 11.06 -11.62 -0.32
CA ARG A 65 12.27 -11.20 0.38
C ARG A 65 13.43 -12.07 -0.12
N GLN A 66 14.53 -11.46 -0.56
CA GLN A 66 15.71 -12.23 -0.93
C GLN A 66 16.25 -12.92 0.33
N ALA A 67 16.50 -14.23 0.24
CA ALA A 67 17.18 -14.97 1.29
C ALA A 67 18.63 -14.47 1.38
N PRO A 68 19.28 -14.59 2.54
CA PRO A 68 20.74 -14.49 2.59
C PRO A 68 21.35 -15.44 1.55
N GLY A 69 22.22 -14.93 0.67
CA GLY A 69 22.86 -15.73 -0.39
C GLY A 69 22.23 -15.67 -1.79
N GLY A 70 21.41 -14.64 -2.09
CA GLY A 70 21.01 -14.32 -3.48
C GLY A 70 19.92 -15.21 -4.09
N ARG A 71 19.44 -16.22 -3.36
CA ARG A 71 18.23 -16.96 -3.76
C ARG A 71 17.01 -16.18 -3.31
N ALA A 72 16.04 -16.00 -4.21
CA ALA A 72 14.71 -15.55 -3.81
C ALA A 72 14.15 -16.58 -2.82
N ALA A 73 13.96 -16.23 -1.55
CA ALA A 73 13.10 -17.03 -0.69
C ALA A 73 11.71 -16.82 -1.25
N GLY A 74 11.23 -17.78 -2.06
CA GLY A 74 9.87 -17.77 -2.58
C GLY A 74 8.91 -17.74 -1.40
N LEU A 75 8.50 -16.56 -0.97
CA LEU A 75 7.40 -16.43 -0.05
C LEU A 75 6.16 -16.83 -0.84
N PRO A 76 5.40 -17.87 -0.44
CA PRO A 76 4.15 -18.16 -1.08
C PRO A 76 3.30 -16.89 -1.04
N PHE A 77 2.66 -16.54 -2.17
CA PHE A 77 1.89 -15.30 -2.43
C PHE A 77 1.04 -14.82 -1.23
N ARG A 78 0.49 -15.77 -0.45
CA ARG A 78 -0.28 -15.51 0.78
C ARG A 78 0.49 -14.76 1.89
N SER A 79 1.80 -14.97 1.99
CA SER A 79 2.68 -14.33 2.98
C SER A 79 2.96 -12.88 2.61
N ALA A 80 3.11 -12.60 1.31
CA ALA A 80 3.25 -11.25 0.80
C ALA A 80 1.93 -10.47 0.92
N ALA A 81 0.80 -11.14 0.71
CA ALA A 81 -0.53 -10.55 0.93
C ALA A 81 -0.77 -10.12 2.40
N ARG A 82 -0.35 -10.91 3.40
CA ARG A 82 -0.44 -10.50 4.82
C ARG A 82 0.44 -9.28 5.18
N ALA A 83 1.60 -9.13 4.54
CA ALA A 83 2.41 -7.93 4.74
C ALA A 83 1.66 -6.68 4.26
N SER A 84 0.97 -6.77 3.10
CA SER A 84 0.11 -5.69 2.61
C SER A 84 -1.18 -5.49 3.43
N GLU A 85 -1.69 -6.50 4.14
CA GLU A 85 -2.84 -6.32 5.04
C GLU A 85 -2.57 -5.27 6.13
N ASN A 86 -1.32 -5.11 6.59
CA ASN A 86 -0.97 -4.06 7.55
C ASN A 86 -1.19 -2.64 7.02
N LEU A 87 -1.11 -2.43 5.69
CA LEU A 87 -1.34 -1.14 5.04
C LEU A 87 -2.85 -0.85 4.91
N PHE A 88 -3.65 -1.88 4.63
CA PHE A 88 -5.09 -1.73 4.34
C PHE A 88 -5.98 -1.86 5.58
N SER A 89 -5.63 -2.69 6.56
CA SER A 89 -6.44 -2.92 7.77
C SER A 89 -6.45 -1.74 8.75
N ARG A 90 -5.49 -0.81 8.66
CA ARG A 90 -5.42 0.39 9.52
C ARG A 90 -5.76 1.70 8.81
N GLY A 91 -5.78 1.71 7.47
CA GLY A 91 -5.99 2.92 6.66
C GLY A 91 -7.34 3.01 5.94
N GLY A 92 -8.18 1.97 5.99
CA GLY A 92 -9.51 1.97 5.34
C GLY A 92 -9.49 2.02 3.81
N LEU A 93 -8.34 1.77 3.18
CA LEU A 93 -8.18 1.79 1.72
C LEU A 93 -8.54 0.43 1.11
N SER A 94 -9.14 0.42 -0.08
CA SER A 94 -9.29 -0.79 -0.89
C SER A 94 -8.07 -0.98 -1.81
N PRO A 95 -7.63 -2.22 -2.08
CA PRO A 95 -6.59 -2.48 -3.06
C PRO A 95 -7.04 -1.96 -4.44
N ALA A 96 -6.11 -1.36 -5.18
CA ALA A 96 -6.36 -0.96 -6.57
C ALA A 96 -6.73 -2.22 -7.40
N GLY A 97 -7.92 -2.21 -8.00
CA GLY A 97 -8.43 -3.31 -8.84
C GLY A 97 -9.48 -4.22 -8.20
N ALA A 98 -9.84 -4.04 -6.92
CA ALA A 98 -10.97 -4.75 -6.33
C ALA A 98 -12.32 -4.11 -6.71
N THR A 99 -12.68 -4.16 -8.00
CA THR A 99 -14.07 -3.96 -8.39
C THR A 99 -14.88 -5.12 -7.81
N ARG A 100 -15.65 -4.87 -6.74
CA ARG A 100 -16.78 -5.75 -6.42
C ARG A 100 -17.71 -5.69 -7.62
N SER A 101 -17.61 -6.69 -8.48
CA SER A 101 -18.61 -6.99 -9.49
C SER A 101 -19.95 -7.10 -8.77
N ARG A 102 -20.73 -6.01 -8.79
CA ARG A 102 -22.14 -6.07 -8.44
C ARG A 102 -22.75 -6.93 -9.53
N ARG A 103 -22.97 -8.21 -9.24
CA ARG A 103 -23.80 -9.08 -10.09
C ARG A 103 -25.10 -8.32 -10.36
N ARG A 104 -25.29 -7.87 -11.61
CA ARG A 104 -26.59 -7.35 -12.04
C ARG A 104 -27.62 -8.47 -11.82
N PRO A 105 -28.77 -8.19 -11.20
CA PRO A 105 -29.84 -9.18 -11.14
C PRO A 105 -30.24 -9.57 -12.56
N ARG A 106 -30.33 -10.88 -12.81
CA ARG A 106 -30.84 -11.42 -14.07
C ARG A 106 -32.29 -10.95 -14.21
N ARG A 107 -32.62 -10.27 -15.30
CA ARG A 107 -34.03 -10.03 -15.67
C ARG A 107 -34.69 -11.41 -15.90
N PRO A 108 -35.91 -11.64 -15.38
CA PRO A 108 -36.65 -12.85 -15.71
C PRO A 108 -36.98 -12.84 -17.20
N ALA A 109 -36.92 -14.03 -17.82
CA ALA A 109 -37.41 -14.23 -19.17
C ALA A 109 -38.93 -14.05 -19.19
N SER A 110 -39.42 -13.29 -20.16
CA SER A 110 -40.84 -13.22 -20.48
C SER A 110 -41.27 -14.48 -21.26
N ASP A 111 -42.46 -14.98 -20.94
CA ASP A 111 -43.10 -16.19 -21.47
C ASP A 111 -43.21 -16.24 -23.00
#